data_AF-A0A660QP70-F1
#
_entry.id   AF-A0A660QP70-F1
#
_cell.length_a   1.000
_cell.length_b   1.000
_cell.length_c   1.000
_cell.angle_alpha   90.00
_cell.angle_beta   90.00
_cell.angle_gamma   90.00
#
_symmetry.space_group_name_H-M   'P 1'
#
loop_
_entity.id
_entity.type
_entity.pdbx_description
1 polymer ?
#
loop_
_entity_poly.entity_id
_entity_poly.type
_entity_poly.pdbx_seq_one_letter_code
_entity_poly.pdbx_strand_id
1 'polypeptide(L)'
;MATKENLRIAALIIVLVVCVAISFFLLKPEIDSTFIIGIIYAWAVSSLFSTKPETFLSKLLLVALPLLLVAKCDSVSYVLLLGYMFHIGKTPIRRRLMCSLILFLTYTLAIWLHSLIGNEYLAFAALYAIIMGIDVLATFSKTHETDWKNYSQLASMFFLLSIFAAVVKKTLRANVVDGVVFLALFPVSAISIYGFAKLNERISLLTIENGRIRNFRKKLARVIEFVNNTSKQSSLEENLSNLAATISEVTGYRYILINLLNRDEGKIVRIAHHGLETEEFERLKNTPPPASYIFELMQERFKVSNSYFIPENAIQLPVEYVS
;
A
#
# COMPACT_ATOMS: atom_id res chain seq x y z
N MET A 1 0.03 40.09 18.12
CA MET A 1 -0.86 38.98 17.74
C MET A 1 -0.08 37.67 17.85
N ALA A 2 0.09 37.13 19.07
CA ALA A 2 0.53 35.75 19.21
C ALA A 2 -0.64 34.88 18.75
N THR A 3 -0.48 34.19 17.63
CA THR A 3 -1.55 33.39 17.01
C THR A 3 -2.03 32.33 18.00
N LYS A 4 -3.34 32.04 18.00
CA LYS A 4 -4.00 30.99 18.82
C LYS A 4 -3.27 29.62 18.79
N GLU A 5 -2.48 29.41 17.74
CA GLU A 5 -1.56 28.28 17.58
C GLU A 5 -0.35 28.31 18.52
N ASN A 6 0.30 29.45 18.71
CA ASN A 6 1.41 29.60 19.66
C ASN A 6 0.97 29.33 21.10
N LEU A 7 -0.25 29.75 21.47
CA LEU A 7 -0.84 29.47 22.78
C LEU A 7 -1.08 27.96 22.99
N ARG A 8 -1.56 27.26 21.95
CA ARG A 8 -1.76 25.80 21.98
C ARG A 8 -0.44 25.03 22.06
N ILE A 9 0.60 25.50 21.38
CA ILE A 9 1.95 24.92 21.46
C ILE A 9 2.53 25.12 22.85
N ALA A 10 2.41 26.33 23.43
CA ALA A 10 2.86 26.62 24.78
C ALA A 10 2.14 25.74 25.83
N ALA A 11 0.82 25.57 25.71
CA ALA A 11 0.05 24.68 26.57
C ALA A 11 0.52 23.21 26.47
N LEU A 12 0.81 22.71 25.26
CA LEU A 12 1.34 21.36 25.06
C LEU A 12 2.72 21.18 25.71
N ILE A 13 3.60 22.19 25.62
CA ILE A 13 4.93 22.16 26.26
C ILE A 13 4.77 22.11 27.79
N ILE A 14 3.88 22.93 28.36
CA ILE A 14 3.64 22.94 29.81
C ILE A 14 3.14 21.57 30.27
N VAL A 15 2.15 21.00 29.59
CA VAL A 15 1.63 19.65 29.92
C VAL A 15 2.75 18.61 29.83
N LEU A 16 3.59 18.67 28.79
CA LEU A 16 4.71 17.76 28.62
C LEU A 16 5.72 17.86 29.77
N VAL A 17 6.11 19.07 30.17
CA VAL A 17 7.03 19.30 31.29
C VAL A 17 6.45 18.77 32.60
N VAL A 18 5.16 19.01 32.87
CA VAL A 18 4.49 18.51 34.07
C VAL A 18 4.46 16.98 34.09
N CYS A 19 4.08 16.34 32.97
CA CYS A 19 4.06 14.89 32.86
C CYS A 19 5.46 14.28 33.06
N VAL A 20 6.49 14.88 32.46
CA VAL A 20 7.90 14.46 32.61
C VAL A 20 8.34 14.59 34.06
N ALA A 21 8.04 15.71 34.73
CA ALA A 21 8.42 15.93 36.13
C ALA A 21 7.75 14.92 37.08
N ILE A 22 6.45 14.65 36.89
CA ILE A 22 5.71 13.65 37.69
C ILE A 22 6.30 12.26 37.48
N SER A 23 6.54 11.87 36.23
CA SER A 23 7.14 10.57 35.89
C SER A 23 8.56 10.42 36.44
N PHE A 24 9.36 11.50 36.42
CA PHE A 24 10.73 11.48 36.93
C PHE A 24 10.77 11.25 38.45
N PHE A 25 9.81 11.84 39.16
CA PHE A 25 9.63 11.62 40.59
C PHE A 25 9.20 10.17 40.91
N LEU A 26 8.31 9.58 40.10
CA LEU A 26 7.75 8.25 40.31
C LEU A 26 8.71 7.11 39.92
N LEU A 27 9.36 7.23 38.76
CA LEU A 27 10.16 6.15 38.16
C LEU A 27 11.67 6.26 38.46
N LYS A 28 12.16 7.45 38.84
CA LYS A 28 13.59 7.72 39.13
C LYS A 28 14.55 7.06 38.12
N PRO A 29 14.49 7.45 36.84
CA PRO A 29 15.25 6.78 35.80
C PRO A 29 16.76 6.95 36.02
N GLU A 30 17.50 5.85 35.97
CA GLU A 30 18.97 5.88 35.90
C GLU A 30 19.42 6.26 34.49
N ILE A 31 20.33 7.23 34.38
CA ILE A 31 20.90 7.67 33.11
C ILE A 31 22.24 6.97 32.92
N ASP A 32 22.28 5.96 32.05
CA ASP A 32 23.49 5.21 31.67
C ASP A 32 23.78 5.35 30.17
N SER A 33 24.94 4.87 29.71
CA SER A 33 25.37 4.82 28.31
C SER A 33 24.31 4.24 27.34
N THR A 34 23.49 3.28 27.80
CA THR A 34 22.35 2.72 27.07
C THR A 34 21.23 3.73 26.77
N PHE A 35 21.07 4.76 27.60
CA PHE A 35 20.12 5.85 27.40
C PHE A 35 20.47 6.68 26.16
N ILE A 36 21.75 7.04 26.01
CA ILE A 36 22.23 7.86 24.90
C ILE A 36 22.13 7.08 23.58
N ILE A 37 22.56 5.81 23.59
CA ILE A 37 22.44 4.90 22.44
C ILE A 37 20.97 4.74 22.05
N GLY A 38 20.09 4.62 23.04
CA GLY A 38 18.65 4.53 22.82
C GLY A 38 18.07 5.76 22.13
N ILE A 39 18.48 6.97 22.53
CA ILE A 39 18.03 8.23 21.92
C ILE A 39 18.45 8.28 20.45
N ILE A 40 19.71 7.94 20.15
CA ILE A 40 20.23 7.93 18.78
C ILE A 40 19.46 6.91 17.93
N TYR A 41 19.20 5.73 18.47
CA TYR A 41 18.39 4.70 17.80
C TYR A 41 16.96 5.19 17.52
N ALA A 42 16.29 5.74 18.54
CA ALA A 42 14.93 6.24 18.41
C ALA A 42 14.83 7.38 17.40
N TRP A 43 15.82 8.27 17.37
CA TRP A 43 15.94 9.34 16.39
C TRP A 43 16.17 8.81 14.97
N ALA A 44 17.10 7.87 14.78
CA ALA A 44 17.44 7.33 13.47
C ALA A 44 16.26 6.56 12.84
N VAL A 45 15.63 5.68 13.62
CA VAL A 45 14.49 4.88 13.16
C VAL A 45 13.28 5.77 12.88
N SER A 46 12.94 6.69 13.78
CA SER A 46 11.80 7.62 13.54
C SER A 46 12.01 8.51 12.30
N SER A 47 13.26 8.88 11.99
CA SER A 47 13.60 9.67 10.80
C SER A 47 13.53 8.84 9.51
N LEU A 48 13.98 7.58 9.52
CA LEU A 48 13.93 6.69 8.35
C LEU A 48 12.49 6.36 7.91
N PHE A 49 11.56 6.21 8.86
CA PHE A 49 10.19 5.79 8.57
C PHE A 49 9.17 6.96 8.45
N SER A 50 9.66 8.21 8.37
CA SER A 50 8.90 9.47 8.48
C SER A 50 7.89 9.78 7.34
N THR A 51 7.63 8.87 6.41
CA THR A 51 7.02 9.27 5.13
C THR A 51 5.48 9.27 5.05
N LYS A 52 4.71 8.81 6.04
CA LYS A 52 3.23 9.00 6.04
C LYS A 52 2.62 9.08 7.46
N PRO A 53 1.66 10.01 7.70
CA PRO A 53 1.05 10.28 9.01
C PRO A 53 0.11 9.19 9.56
N GLU A 54 -0.36 8.28 8.70
CA GLU A 54 -1.40 7.28 9.01
C GLU A 54 -0.83 5.98 9.60
N THR A 55 0.47 5.75 9.42
CA THR A 55 1.18 4.55 9.94
C THR A 55 2.02 4.88 11.18
N PHE A 56 1.68 5.98 11.86
CA PHE A 56 2.51 6.60 12.89
C PHE A 56 2.71 5.71 14.12
N LEU A 57 1.67 5.01 14.59
CA LEU A 57 1.70 4.22 15.82
C LEU A 57 2.32 2.81 15.62
N SER A 58 2.01 2.14 14.50
CA SER A 58 2.64 0.85 14.15
C SER A 58 4.15 0.95 13.93
N LYS A 59 4.62 2.02 13.28
CA LYS A 59 6.06 2.29 13.11
C LYS A 59 6.77 2.61 14.42
N LEU A 60 6.00 2.95 15.45
CA LEU A 60 6.54 3.36 16.73
C LEU A 60 6.72 2.19 17.70
N LEU A 61 5.90 1.15 17.57
CA LEU A 61 6.19 -0.18 18.13
C LEU A 61 7.57 -0.68 17.69
N LEU A 62 8.01 -0.32 16.47
CA LEU A 62 9.32 -0.67 15.93
C LEU A 62 10.50 -0.12 16.75
N VAL A 63 10.31 1.07 17.31
CA VAL A 63 11.34 1.77 18.06
C VAL A 63 11.35 1.28 19.50
N ALA A 64 10.18 1.17 20.10
CA ALA A 64 10.08 0.98 21.54
C ALA A 64 10.25 -0.47 22.02
N LEU A 65 9.80 -1.47 21.24
CA LEU A 65 9.91 -2.88 21.63
C LEU A 65 11.37 -3.33 21.81
N PRO A 66 12.29 -3.04 20.87
CA PRO A 66 13.71 -3.40 21.04
C PRO A 66 14.37 -2.64 22.20
N LEU A 67 13.95 -1.39 22.40
CA LEU A 67 14.46 -0.52 23.47
C LEU A 67 14.08 -1.02 24.86
N LEU A 68 12.86 -1.53 25.04
CA LEU A 68 12.44 -2.17 26.29
C LEU A 68 13.18 -3.49 26.55
N LEU A 69 13.64 -4.17 25.51
CA LEU A 69 14.39 -5.42 25.64
C LEU A 69 15.86 -5.15 25.93
N VAL A 70 16.46 -4.09 25.37
CA VAL A 70 17.91 -3.83 25.52
C VAL A 70 18.22 -2.86 26.67
N ALA A 71 17.39 -1.85 26.90
CA ALA A 71 17.58 -0.87 27.96
C ALA A 71 16.83 -1.25 29.25
N LYS A 72 17.25 -0.68 30.39
CA LYS A 72 16.46 -0.74 31.63
C LYS A 72 15.12 -0.03 31.38
N CYS A 73 14.01 -0.72 31.66
CA CYS A 73 12.63 -0.32 31.36
C CYS A 73 12.32 1.14 31.72
N ASP A 74 12.84 1.64 32.84
CA ASP A 74 12.45 2.91 33.45
C ASP A 74 12.81 4.14 32.61
N SER A 75 13.82 4.02 31.75
CA SER A 75 14.33 5.13 30.94
C SER A 75 13.70 5.22 29.54
N VAL A 76 12.98 4.18 29.11
CA VAL A 76 12.53 4.03 27.71
C VAL A 76 11.50 5.09 27.31
N SER A 77 10.61 5.49 28.21
CA SER A 77 9.63 6.56 27.93
C SER A 77 10.31 7.89 27.55
N TYR A 78 11.42 8.21 28.21
CA TYR A 78 12.18 9.43 27.96
C TYR A 78 13.00 9.34 26.68
N VAL A 79 13.56 8.16 26.39
CA VAL A 79 14.27 7.88 25.14
C VAL A 79 13.33 8.09 23.94
N LEU A 80 12.11 7.56 24.01
CA LEU A 80 11.12 7.68 22.94
C LEU A 80 10.61 9.12 22.80
N LEU A 81 10.41 9.82 23.91
CA LEU A 81 10.03 11.22 23.93
C LEU A 81 11.05 12.07 23.17
N LEU A 82 12.33 11.96 23.53
CA LEU A 82 13.40 12.76 22.93
C LEU A 82 13.68 12.34 21.48
N GLY A 83 13.76 11.02 21.22
CA GLY A 83 14.02 10.50 19.88
C GLY A 83 12.96 10.93 18.86
N TYR A 84 11.67 10.94 19.27
CA TYR A 84 10.60 11.37 18.37
C TYR A 84 10.45 12.89 18.29
N MET A 85 10.69 13.63 19.38
CA MET A 85 10.62 15.10 19.35
C MET A 85 11.62 15.70 18.35
N PHE A 86 12.80 15.11 18.23
CA PHE A 86 13.89 15.58 17.37
C PHE A 86 14.00 14.88 16.00
N HIS A 87 13.02 14.05 15.61
CA HIS A 87 13.09 13.36 14.32
C HIS A 87 13.13 14.33 13.14
N ILE A 88 13.84 13.92 12.08
CA ILE A 88 13.90 14.66 10.83
C ILE A 88 12.72 14.22 9.95
N GLY A 89 11.78 15.13 9.70
CA GLY A 89 10.57 14.84 8.93
C GLY A 89 9.81 16.09 8.50
N LYS A 90 8.85 15.94 7.57
CA LYS A 90 7.98 17.03 7.10
C LYS A 90 6.80 17.33 8.04
N THR A 91 6.80 16.78 9.25
CA THR A 91 5.69 16.91 10.21
C THR A 91 5.70 18.27 10.91
N PRO A 92 4.54 18.93 11.11
CA PRO A 92 4.48 20.21 11.81
C PRO A 92 4.76 20.08 13.31
N ILE A 93 5.38 21.09 13.92
CA ILE A 93 5.89 21.06 15.31
C ILE A 93 4.81 20.69 16.34
N ARG A 94 3.60 21.24 16.20
CA ARG A 94 2.46 20.94 17.08
C ARG A 94 2.13 19.45 17.09
N ARG A 95 2.17 18.82 15.92
CA ARG A 95 1.88 17.39 15.78
C ARG A 95 3.01 16.55 16.37
N ARG A 96 4.27 16.97 16.20
CA ARG A 96 5.42 16.29 16.85
C ARG A 96 5.28 16.28 18.36
N LEU A 97 4.94 17.43 18.96
CA LEU A 97 4.76 17.56 20.40
C LEU A 97 3.59 16.72 20.92
N MET A 98 2.43 16.79 20.26
CA MET A 98 1.25 16.00 20.65
C MET A 98 1.52 14.49 20.57
N CYS A 99 2.18 14.06 19.49
CA CYS A 99 2.60 12.68 19.32
C CYS A 99 3.59 12.29 20.42
N SER A 100 4.67 13.06 20.64
CA SER A 100 5.66 12.81 21.70
C SER A 100 5.02 12.68 23.09
N LEU A 101 4.00 13.50 23.38
CA LEU A 101 3.24 13.43 24.63
C LEU A 101 2.44 12.13 24.76
N ILE A 102 1.69 11.74 23.72
CA ILE A 102 0.92 10.49 23.72
C ILE A 102 1.85 9.30 23.96
N LEU A 103 3.01 9.30 23.30
CA LEU A 103 4.04 8.27 23.46
C LEU A 103 4.58 8.21 24.88
N PHE A 104 4.96 9.35 25.41
CA PHE A 104 5.48 9.41 26.76
C PHE A 104 4.46 8.84 27.77
N LEU A 105 3.19 9.20 27.63
CA LEU A 105 2.12 8.73 28.51
C LEU A 105 1.84 7.23 28.36
N THR A 106 1.75 6.71 27.14
CA THR A 106 1.46 5.28 26.91
C THR A 106 2.57 4.39 27.44
N TYR A 107 3.84 4.75 27.22
CA TYR A 107 4.96 3.96 27.72
C TYR A 107 5.18 4.13 29.22
N THR A 108 4.95 5.33 29.78
CA THR A 108 5.01 5.52 31.24
C THR A 108 3.94 4.69 31.94
N LEU A 109 2.71 4.67 31.41
CA LEU A 109 1.65 3.80 31.93
C LEU A 109 2.05 2.32 31.86
N ALA A 110 2.69 1.91 30.76
CA ALA A 110 3.05 0.53 30.57
C ALA A 110 4.24 0.07 31.44
N ILE A 111 5.23 0.94 31.68
CA ILE A 111 6.30 0.69 32.68
C ILE A 111 5.70 0.58 34.08
N TRP A 112 4.74 1.44 34.40
CA TRP A 112 4.04 1.36 35.68
C TRP A 112 3.26 0.04 35.82
N LEU A 113 2.54 -0.41 34.79
CA LEU A 113 1.90 -1.74 34.76
C LEU A 113 2.92 -2.88 34.88
N HIS A 114 4.08 -2.76 34.24
CA HIS A 114 5.17 -3.73 34.36
C HIS A 114 5.65 -3.86 35.81
N SER A 115 5.81 -2.74 36.52
CA SER A 115 6.21 -2.74 37.93
C SER A 115 5.21 -3.46 38.86
N LEU A 116 3.94 -3.56 38.46
CA LEU A 116 2.87 -4.23 39.22
C LEU A 116 2.79 -5.74 38.95
N ILE A 117 3.04 -6.17 37.71
CA ILE A 117 2.78 -7.54 37.24
C ILE A 117 3.94 -8.49 37.60
N GLY A 118 5.16 -7.97 37.76
CA GLY A 118 6.37 -8.74 38.15
C GLY A 118 6.86 -9.76 37.11
N ASN A 119 6.02 -10.18 36.16
CA ASN A 119 6.37 -11.03 35.03
C ASN A 119 6.58 -10.19 33.77
N GLU A 120 7.82 -10.17 33.29
CA GLU A 120 8.24 -9.36 32.14
C GLU A 120 7.40 -9.65 30.88
N TYR A 121 7.10 -10.92 30.60
CA TYR A 121 6.40 -11.33 29.38
C TYR A 121 4.92 -10.91 29.36
N LEU A 122 4.23 -11.01 30.51
CA LEU A 122 2.83 -10.60 30.63
C LEU A 122 2.70 -9.08 30.55
N ALA A 123 3.64 -8.35 31.14
CA ALA A 123 3.71 -6.90 31.01
C ALA A 123 3.93 -6.48 29.55
N PHE A 124 4.79 -7.18 28.80
CA PHE A 124 4.99 -6.93 27.36
C PHE A 124 3.75 -7.22 26.53
N ALA A 125 3.05 -8.31 26.81
CA ALA A 125 1.80 -8.63 26.12
C ALA A 125 0.71 -7.58 26.40
N ALA A 126 0.60 -7.11 27.65
CA ALA A 126 -0.34 -6.04 28.02
C ALA A 126 0.01 -4.71 27.33
N LEU A 127 1.30 -4.35 27.27
CA LEU A 127 1.80 -3.16 26.60
C LEU A 127 1.50 -3.21 25.10
N TYR A 128 1.76 -4.35 24.45
CA TYR A 128 1.42 -4.57 23.04
C TYR A 128 -0.10 -4.45 22.81
N ALA A 129 -0.92 -5.03 23.69
CA ALA A 129 -2.38 -4.97 23.59
C ALA A 129 -2.92 -3.53 23.75
N ILE A 130 -2.36 -2.74 24.67
CA ILE A 130 -2.74 -1.34 24.87
C ILE A 130 -2.40 -0.51 23.64
N ILE A 131 -1.19 -0.65 23.11
CA ILE A 131 -0.77 0.12 21.93
C ILE A 131 -1.59 -0.27 20.70
N MET A 132 -1.78 -1.56 20.46
CA MET A 132 -2.69 -2.05 19.43
C MET A 132 -4.09 -1.48 19.61
N GLY A 133 -4.65 -1.49 20.83
CA GLY A 133 -5.98 -0.94 21.10
C GLY A 133 -6.10 0.55 20.75
N ILE A 134 -5.12 1.37 21.13
CA ILE A 134 -5.08 2.81 20.79
C ILE A 134 -4.97 3.01 19.28
N ASP A 135 -4.18 2.18 18.62
CA ASP A 135 -3.91 2.27 17.19
C ASP A 135 -5.12 1.83 16.34
N VAL A 136 -5.81 0.79 16.79
CA VAL A 136 -7.10 0.34 16.27
C VAL A 136 -8.13 1.46 16.40
N LEU A 137 -8.26 2.09 17.57
CA LEU A 137 -9.19 3.20 17.79
C LEU A 137 -8.85 4.42 16.91
N ALA A 138 -7.57 4.73 16.75
CA ALA A 138 -7.11 5.83 15.91
C ALA A 138 -7.41 5.57 14.42
N THR A 139 -7.23 4.34 13.95
CA THR A 139 -7.41 3.92 12.55
C THR A 139 -8.88 3.69 12.19
N PHE A 140 -9.67 3.16 13.13
CA PHE A 140 -11.12 2.96 12.98
C PHE A 140 -11.86 4.28 12.69
N SER A 141 -11.31 5.41 13.15
CA SER A 141 -11.89 6.74 12.91
C SER A 141 -11.72 7.26 11.47
N LYS A 142 -10.91 6.62 10.61
CA LYS A 142 -10.45 7.26 9.36
C LYS A 142 -10.37 6.42 8.07
N THR A 143 -10.46 5.10 8.11
CA THR A 143 -10.05 4.27 6.94
C THR A 143 -11.02 3.14 6.60
N HIS A 144 -11.20 2.91 5.29
CA HIS A 144 -12.01 1.82 4.73
C HIS A 144 -11.37 0.44 4.96
N GLU A 145 -12.22 -0.60 4.89
CA GLU A 145 -12.00 -2.02 5.21
C GLU A 145 -10.72 -2.67 4.63
N THR A 146 -10.19 -2.14 3.53
CA THR A 146 -9.05 -2.69 2.78
C THR A 146 -7.69 -2.42 3.42
N ASP A 147 -7.53 -1.34 4.19
CA ASP A 147 -6.26 -0.99 4.85
C ASP A 147 -6.03 -1.78 6.16
N TRP A 148 -7.10 -2.30 6.76
CA TRP A 148 -7.05 -3.00 8.05
C TRP A 148 -6.24 -4.31 7.99
N LYS A 149 -6.36 -5.06 6.89
CA LYS A 149 -5.71 -6.37 6.74
C LYS A 149 -4.18 -6.23 6.65
N ASN A 150 -3.72 -5.23 5.91
CA ASN A 150 -2.30 -4.90 5.78
C ASN A 150 -1.72 -4.37 7.11
N TYR A 151 -2.54 -3.65 7.88
CA TYR A 151 -2.15 -3.12 9.18
C TYR A 151 -1.97 -4.20 10.25
N SER A 152 -2.96 -5.08 10.38
CA SER A 152 -2.95 -6.20 11.34
C SER A 152 -1.82 -7.20 11.05
N GLN A 153 -1.51 -7.44 9.78
CA GLN A 153 -0.37 -8.28 9.38
C GLN A 153 0.97 -7.68 9.79
N LEU A 154 1.14 -6.35 9.65
CA LEU A 154 2.36 -5.68 10.09
C LEU A 154 2.53 -5.75 11.60
N ALA A 155 1.48 -5.45 12.35
CA ALA A 155 1.53 -5.48 13.81
C ALA A 155 1.86 -6.88 14.36
N SER A 156 1.19 -7.93 13.85
CA SER A 156 1.44 -9.32 14.25
C SER A 156 2.84 -9.82 13.88
N MET A 157 3.40 -9.40 12.73
CA MET A 157 4.79 -9.69 12.39
C MET A 157 5.78 -9.03 13.36
N PHE A 158 5.52 -7.79 13.80
CA PHE A 158 6.35 -7.11 14.79
C PHE A 158 6.26 -7.73 16.18
N PHE A 159 5.08 -8.23 16.56
CA PHE A 159 4.91 -9.00 17.79
C PHE A 159 5.78 -10.26 17.80
N LEU A 160 5.74 -11.05 16.72
CA LEU A 160 6.57 -12.25 16.60
C LEU A 160 8.06 -11.93 16.62
N LEU A 161 8.47 -10.85 15.92
CA LEU A 161 9.84 -10.38 15.94
C LEU A 161 10.30 -10.01 17.36
N SER A 162 9.43 -9.39 18.15
CA SER A 162 9.71 -9.01 19.55
C SER A 162 9.83 -10.20 20.51
N ILE A 163 9.03 -11.25 20.31
CA ILE A 163 9.15 -12.50 21.08
C ILE A 163 10.46 -13.20 20.78
N PHE A 164 10.82 -13.31 19.49
CA PHE A 164 12.10 -13.87 19.07
C PHE A 164 13.26 -13.12 19.73
N ALA A 165 13.15 -11.79 19.73
CA ALA A 165 14.08 -10.88 20.36
C ALA A 165 14.24 -11.11 21.88
N ALA A 166 13.14 -11.32 22.60
CA ALA A 166 13.15 -11.63 24.03
C ALA A 166 13.75 -13.01 24.36
N VAL A 167 13.53 -14.00 23.48
CA VAL A 167 14.13 -15.34 23.61
C VAL A 167 15.65 -15.25 23.41
N VAL A 168 16.11 -14.52 22.40
CA VAL A 168 17.55 -14.30 22.12
C VAL A 168 18.23 -13.62 23.32
N LYS A 169 17.65 -12.58 23.91
CA LYS A 169 18.17 -11.93 25.14
C LYS A 169 18.26 -12.88 26.34
N LYS A 170 17.30 -13.80 26.49
CA LYS A 170 17.32 -14.78 27.57
C LYS A 170 18.39 -15.85 27.36
N THR A 171 18.63 -16.24 26.11
CA THR A 171 19.59 -17.29 25.73
C THR A 171 21.03 -16.77 25.72
N LEU A 172 21.26 -15.55 25.21
CA LEU A 172 22.54 -14.85 25.30
C LEU A 172 22.51 -14.01 26.58
N ARG A 173 23.12 -14.47 27.68
CA ARG A 173 23.32 -13.64 28.88
C ARG A 173 24.03 -12.34 28.49
N ALA A 174 23.24 -11.28 28.28
CA ALA A 174 23.60 -10.19 27.39
C ALA A 174 24.68 -9.26 27.97
N ASN A 175 25.75 -9.06 27.20
CA ASN A 175 26.64 -7.91 27.35
C ASN A 175 26.13 -6.71 26.53
N VAL A 176 26.64 -5.50 26.81
CA VAL A 176 26.24 -4.26 26.11
C VAL A 176 26.39 -4.36 24.58
N VAL A 177 27.40 -5.09 24.11
CA VAL A 177 27.66 -5.32 22.67
C VAL A 177 26.54 -6.11 22.01
N ASP A 178 25.97 -7.12 22.69
CA ASP A 178 24.88 -7.94 22.17
C ASP A 178 23.60 -7.11 22.00
N GLY A 179 23.38 -6.14 22.90
CA GLY A 179 22.27 -5.20 22.83
C GLY A 179 22.35 -4.25 21.64
N VAL A 180 23.54 -3.75 21.30
CA VAL A 180 23.73 -2.85 20.13
C VAL A 180 23.52 -3.61 18.82
N VAL A 181 24.06 -4.82 18.70
CA VAL A 181 23.87 -5.69 17.52
C VAL A 181 22.39 -5.98 17.33
N PHE A 182 21.67 -6.25 18.41
CA PHE A 182 20.24 -6.49 18.38
C PHE A 182 19.42 -5.28 17.95
N LEU A 183 19.73 -4.09 18.46
CA LEU A 183 19.10 -2.83 18.04
C LEU A 183 19.32 -2.58 16.55
N ALA A 184 20.48 -2.95 15.99
CA ALA A 184 20.76 -2.80 14.56
C ALA A 184 20.02 -3.84 13.67
N LEU A 185 19.89 -5.09 14.12
CA LEU A 185 19.23 -6.16 13.35
C LEU A 185 17.71 -6.03 13.29
N PHE A 186 17.09 -5.44 14.31
CA PHE A 186 15.64 -5.29 14.38
C PHE A 186 15.02 -4.45 13.24
N PRO A 187 15.49 -3.21 12.94
CA PRO A 187 14.94 -2.45 11.83
C PRO A 187 15.24 -3.10 10.47
N VAL A 188 16.37 -3.81 10.33
CA VAL A 188 16.73 -4.51 9.07
C VAL A 188 15.80 -5.69 8.81
N SER A 189 15.51 -6.50 9.82
CA SER A 189 14.57 -7.62 9.72
C SER A 189 13.13 -7.13 9.47
N ALA A 190 12.73 -6.05 10.14
CA ALA A 190 11.47 -5.37 9.88
C ALA A 190 11.29 -4.90 8.43
N ILE A 191 12.30 -4.22 7.87
CA ILE A 191 12.30 -3.77 6.47
C ILE A 191 12.24 -4.96 5.52
N SER A 192 13.00 -6.02 5.82
CA SER A 192 13.04 -7.23 4.99
C SER A 192 11.67 -7.93 4.96
N ILE A 193 11.02 -8.06 6.11
CA ILE A 193 9.69 -8.66 6.23
C ILE A 193 8.65 -7.80 5.52
N TYR A 194 8.66 -6.48 5.70
CA TYR A 194 7.76 -5.56 5.00
C TYR A 194 7.96 -5.65 3.47
N GLY A 195 9.22 -5.69 3.02
CA GLY A 195 9.58 -5.88 1.63
C GLY A 195 9.02 -7.18 1.07
N PHE A 196 9.12 -8.28 1.82
CA PHE A 196 8.62 -9.60 1.44
C PHE A 196 7.09 -9.65 1.38
N ALA A 197 6.40 -9.10 2.39
CA ALA A 197 4.93 -9.03 2.40
C ALA A 197 4.40 -8.24 1.19
N LYS A 198 5.02 -7.09 0.91
CA LYS A 198 4.67 -6.25 -0.24
C LYS A 198 5.00 -6.92 -1.58
N LEU A 199 6.08 -7.69 -1.64
CA LEU A 199 6.43 -8.48 -2.81
C LEU A 199 5.38 -9.57 -3.07
N ASN A 200 4.93 -10.27 -2.03
CA ASN A 200 3.88 -11.28 -2.15
C ASN A 200 2.56 -10.69 -2.63
N GLU A 201 2.19 -9.49 -2.18
CA GLU A 201 1.02 -8.77 -2.71
C GLU A 201 1.18 -8.43 -4.20
N ARG A 202 2.37 -8.00 -4.63
CA ARG A 202 2.65 -7.78 -6.06
C ARG A 202 2.55 -9.07 -6.86
N ILE A 203 3.07 -10.17 -6.34
CA ILE A 203 3.01 -11.49 -6.99
C ILE A 203 1.56 -11.97 -7.10
N SER A 204 0.73 -11.76 -6.08
CA SER A 204 -0.67 -12.17 -6.13
C SER A 204 -1.46 -11.38 -7.17
N LEU A 205 -1.22 -10.08 -7.28
CA LEU A 205 -1.80 -9.23 -8.33
C LEU A 205 -1.39 -9.69 -9.74
N LEU A 206 -0.09 -9.96 -9.94
CA LEU A 206 0.42 -10.51 -11.22
C LEU A 206 -0.21 -11.86 -11.56
N THR A 207 -0.46 -12.70 -10.55
CA THR A 207 -1.10 -14.01 -10.74
C THR A 207 -2.56 -13.87 -11.20
N ILE A 208 -3.28 -12.90 -10.63
CA ILE A 208 -4.66 -12.57 -11.03
C ILE A 208 -4.70 -12.03 -12.47
N GLU A 209 -3.78 -11.13 -12.82
CA GLU A 209 -3.67 -10.56 -14.17
C GLU A 209 -3.35 -11.64 -15.22
N ASN A 210 -2.35 -12.47 -14.95
CA ASN A 210 -2.03 -13.62 -15.81
C ASN A 210 -3.20 -14.61 -15.93
N GLY A 211 -3.98 -14.79 -14.86
CA GLY A 211 -5.22 -15.58 -14.88
C GLY A 211 -6.26 -15.00 -15.85
N ARG A 212 -6.45 -13.68 -15.85
CA ARG A 212 -7.35 -12.98 -16.79
C ARG A 212 -6.88 -13.14 -18.24
N ILE A 213 -5.59 -12.95 -18.51
CA ILE A 213 -4.99 -13.13 -19.85
C ILE A 213 -5.18 -14.57 -20.33
N ARG A 214 -4.97 -15.56 -19.45
CA ARG A 214 -5.17 -16.98 -19.78
C ARG A 214 -6.63 -17.27 -20.13
N ASN A 215 -7.58 -16.72 -19.37
CA ASN A 215 -9.01 -16.88 -19.64
C ASN A 215 -9.40 -16.19 -20.96
N PHE A 216 -8.85 -15.02 -21.24
CA PHE A 216 -9.04 -14.33 -22.52
C PHE A 216 -8.53 -15.16 -23.71
N ARG A 217 -7.32 -15.72 -23.60
CA ARG A 217 -6.77 -16.64 -24.62
C ARG A 217 -7.66 -17.86 -24.86
N LYS A 218 -8.20 -18.48 -23.81
CA LYS A 218 -9.13 -19.62 -23.94
C LYS A 218 -10.42 -19.23 -24.65
N LYS A 219 -10.97 -18.05 -24.35
CA LYS A 219 -12.18 -17.54 -25.02
C LYS A 219 -11.92 -17.28 -26.51
N LEU A 220 -10.78 -16.66 -26.85
CA LEU A 220 -10.35 -16.46 -28.24
C LEU A 220 -10.18 -17.77 -29.00
N ALA A 221 -9.56 -18.78 -28.39
CA ALA A 221 -9.40 -20.09 -29.01
C ALA A 221 -10.76 -20.74 -29.36
N ARG A 222 -11.76 -20.61 -28.48
CA ARG A 222 -13.12 -21.11 -28.71
C ARG A 222 -13.82 -20.38 -29.87
N VAL A 223 -13.58 -19.07 -30.00
CA VAL A 223 -14.11 -18.28 -31.12
C VAL A 223 -13.51 -18.75 -32.45
N ILE A 224 -12.19 -18.98 -32.50
CA ILE A 224 -11.50 -19.50 -33.69
C ILE A 224 -12.01 -20.90 -34.07
N GLU A 225 -12.20 -21.77 -33.07
CA GLU A 225 -12.75 -23.12 -33.27
C GLU A 225 -14.19 -23.08 -33.82
N PHE A 226 -15.02 -22.16 -33.33
CA PHE A 226 -16.37 -21.94 -33.86
C PHE A 226 -16.35 -21.47 -35.32
N VAL A 227 -15.46 -20.54 -35.68
CA VAL A 227 -15.29 -20.08 -37.07
C VAL A 227 -14.84 -21.22 -37.99
N ASN A 228 -13.90 -22.05 -37.54
CA ASN A 228 -13.39 -23.17 -38.34
C ASN A 228 -14.41 -24.30 -38.52
N ASN A 229 -15.32 -24.51 -37.56
CA ASN A 229 -16.32 -25.59 -37.64
C ASN A 229 -17.61 -25.20 -38.39
N THR A 230 -17.91 -23.90 -38.50
CA THR A 230 -19.11 -23.39 -39.19
C THR A 230 -18.88 -23.16 -40.71
N SER A 231 -17.69 -23.47 -41.23
CA SER A 231 -17.30 -23.24 -42.64
C SER A 231 -17.98 -24.14 -43.67
N LYS A 232 -19.10 -24.79 -43.36
CA LYS A 232 -19.77 -25.74 -44.27
C LYS A 232 -21.15 -25.32 -44.79
N GLN A 233 -21.77 -24.21 -44.35
CA GLN A 233 -23.10 -23.87 -44.89
C GLN A 233 -23.59 -22.40 -44.81
N SER A 234 -22.81 -21.45 -44.30
CA SER A 234 -23.22 -20.03 -44.16
C SER A 234 -22.30 -19.07 -44.94
N SER A 235 -22.83 -17.95 -45.39
CA SER A 235 -22.04 -16.91 -46.06
C SER A 235 -21.00 -16.33 -45.09
N LEU A 236 -19.84 -15.93 -45.61
CA LEU A 236 -18.75 -15.37 -44.80
C LEU A 236 -19.23 -14.18 -43.94
N GLU A 237 -20.12 -13.36 -44.48
CA GLU A 237 -20.71 -12.19 -43.83
C GLU A 237 -21.61 -12.57 -42.64
N GLU A 238 -22.40 -13.63 -42.76
CA GLU A 238 -23.25 -14.14 -41.67
C GLU A 238 -22.41 -14.70 -40.53
N ASN A 239 -21.33 -15.42 -40.85
CA ASN A 239 -20.39 -15.93 -39.85
C ASN A 239 -19.66 -14.81 -39.11
N LEU A 240 -19.22 -13.78 -39.82
CA LEU A 240 -18.57 -12.62 -39.22
C LEU A 240 -19.54 -11.77 -38.40
N SER A 241 -20.82 -11.70 -38.79
CA SER A 241 -21.86 -11.01 -38.01
C SER A 241 -22.17 -11.75 -36.71
N ASN A 242 -22.28 -13.08 -36.75
CA ASN A 242 -22.41 -13.91 -35.55
C ASN A 242 -21.17 -13.81 -34.64
N LEU A 243 -19.99 -13.69 -35.22
CA LEU A 243 -18.75 -13.43 -34.49
C LEU A 243 -18.78 -12.06 -33.79
N ALA A 244 -19.23 -11.00 -34.49
CA ALA A 244 -19.37 -9.67 -33.91
C ALA A 244 -20.36 -9.67 -32.72
N ALA A 245 -21.49 -10.37 -32.85
CA ALA A 245 -22.45 -10.55 -31.75
C ALA A 245 -21.84 -11.27 -30.54
N THR A 246 -21.12 -12.36 -30.79
CA THR A 246 -20.47 -13.13 -29.71
C THR A 246 -19.41 -12.31 -28.99
N ILE A 247 -18.62 -11.51 -29.70
CA ILE A 247 -17.61 -10.64 -29.07
C ILE A 247 -18.29 -9.58 -28.20
N SER A 248 -19.44 -9.04 -28.60
CA SER A 248 -20.20 -8.03 -27.86
C SER A 248 -20.66 -8.58 -26.52
N GLU A 249 -21.28 -9.75 -26.52
CA GLU A 249 -21.72 -10.45 -25.31
C GLU A 249 -20.56 -10.75 -24.35
N VAL A 250 -19.39 -11.09 -24.88
CA VAL A 250 -18.23 -11.50 -24.08
C VAL A 250 -17.43 -10.32 -23.53
N THR A 251 -17.39 -9.20 -24.25
CA THR A 251 -16.57 -8.03 -23.91
C THR A 251 -17.35 -6.90 -23.25
N GLY A 252 -18.67 -6.85 -23.47
CA GLY A 252 -19.53 -5.76 -23.00
C GLY A 252 -19.43 -4.48 -23.83
N TYR A 253 -18.72 -4.48 -24.96
CA TYR A 253 -18.67 -3.33 -25.87
C TYR A 253 -19.99 -3.20 -26.63
N ARG A 254 -20.57 -1.99 -26.59
CA ARG A 254 -21.87 -1.68 -27.22
C ARG A 254 -21.85 -1.84 -28.75
N TYR A 255 -20.71 -1.54 -29.38
CA TYR A 255 -20.56 -1.55 -30.83
C TYR A 255 -19.33 -2.35 -31.22
N ILE A 256 -19.47 -3.20 -32.22
CA ILE A 256 -18.39 -3.99 -32.79
C ILE A 256 -18.44 -3.88 -34.31
N LEU A 257 -17.26 -3.70 -34.91
CA LEU A 257 -17.08 -3.56 -36.35
C LEU A 257 -15.92 -4.43 -36.80
N ILE A 258 -16.15 -5.26 -37.82
CA ILE A 258 -15.12 -6.12 -38.41
C ILE A 258 -14.79 -5.61 -39.80
N ASN A 259 -13.51 -5.31 -39.98
CA ASN A 259 -13.00 -4.72 -41.21
C ASN A 259 -11.97 -5.63 -41.87
N LEU A 260 -11.97 -5.66 -43.21
CA LEU A 260 -10.87 -6.19 -44.01
C LEU A 260 -10.12 -5.06 -44.68
N LEU A 261 -8.80 -5.19 -44.70
CA LEU A 261 -7.94 -4.34 -45.52
C LEU A 261 -7.90 -4.90 -46.93
N ASN A 262 -8.49 -4.16 -47.89
CA ASN A 262 -8.29 -4.43 -49.30
C ASN A 262 -6.93 -3.85 -49.71
N ARG A 263 -5.96 -4.73 -49.98
CA ARG A 263 -4.58 -4.34 -50.33
C ARG A 263 -4.45 -3.77 -51.74
N ASP A 264 -5.34 -4.13 -52.65
CA ASP A 264 -5.31 -3.68 -54.04
C ASP A 264 -5.80 -2.23 -54.15
N GLU A 265 -6.78 -1.86 -53.33
CA GLU A 265 -7.37 -0.51 -53.31
C GLU A 265 -6.84 0.39 -52.18
N GLY A 266 -6.07 -0.17 -51.23
CA GLY A 266 -5.55 0.57 -50.07
C GLY A 266 -6.64 1.07 -49.11
N LYS A 267 -7.79 0.40 -49.09
CA LYS A 267 -9.01 0.82 -48.38
C LYS A 267 -9.46 -0.21 -47.35
N ILE A 268 -10.13 0.28 -46.31
CA ILE A 268 -10.69 -0.55 -45.25
C ILE A 268 -12.16 -0.79 -45.56
N VAL A 269 -12.51 -2.03 -45.86
CA VAL A 269 -13.88 -2.45 -46.16
C VAL A 269 -14.50 -3.04 -44.90
N ARG A 270 -15.68 -2.54 -44.52
CA ARG A 270 -16.44 -3.01 -43.36
C ARG A 270 -17.32 -4.19 -43.79
N ILE A 271 -17.22 -5.31 -43.09
CA ILE A 271 -17.85 -6.58 -43.53
C ILE A 271 -18.91 -7.09 -42.58
N ALA A 272 -18.76 -6.81 -41.28
CA ALA A 272 -19.76 -7.17 -40.29
C ALA A 272 -19.78 -6.16 -39.15
N HIS A 273 -20.93 -6.08 -38.48
CA HIS A 273 -21.12 -5.23 -37.32
C HIS A 273 -22.02 -5.90 -36.27
N HIS A 274 -21.99 -5.36 -35.06
CA HIS A 274 -22.98 -5.62 -34.04
C HIS A 274 -23.22 -4.34 -33.22
N GLY A 275 -24.49 -4.08 -32.89
CA GLY A 275 -24.92 -2.92 -32.09
C GLY A 275 -25.18 -1.64 -32.87
N LEU A 276 -24.73 -1.52 -34.13
CA LEU A 276 -25.04 -0.39 -35.03
C LEU A 276 -26.36 -0.61 -35.78
N GLU A 277 -27.07 0.47 -36.11
CA GLU A 277 -28.24 0.39 -37.00
C GLU A 277 -27.81 0.06 -38.43
N THR A 278 -28.64 -0.67 -39.17
CA THR A 278 -28.31 -1.15 -40.53
C THR A 278 -28.01 0.00 -41.49
N GLU A 279 -28.75 1.12 -41.39
CA GLU A 279 -28.53 2.32 -42.20
C GLU A 279 -27.16 2.97 -41.93
N GLU A 280 -26.77 3.00 -40.65
CA GLU A 280 -25.48 3.54 -40.21
C GLU A 280 -24.33 2.66 -40.72
N PHE A 281 -24.48 1.34 -40.62
CA PHE A 281 -23.51 0.39 -41.13
C PHE A 281 -23.33 0.47 -42.65
N GLU A 282 -24.43 0.54 -43.43
CA GLU A 282 -24.34 0.65 -44.89
C GLU A 282 -23.69 1.97 -45.33
N ARG A 283 -23.97 3.09 -44.64
CA ARG A 283 -23.26 4.35 -44.89
C ARG A 283 -21.76 4.21 -44.64
N LEU A 284 -21.39 3.60 -43.51
CA LEU A 284 -19.99 3.35 -43.17
C LEU A 284 -19.35 2.38 -44.19
N LYS A 285 -20.04 1.34 -44.63
CA LYS A 285 -19.55 0.40 -45.66
C LYS A 285 -19.28 1.10 -47.00
N ASN A 286 -20.15 2.02 -47.39
CA ASN A 286 -20.03 2.81 -48.62
C ASN A 286 -19.03 3.97 -48.52
N THR A 287 -18.54 4.29 -47.32
CA THR A 287 -17.53 5.34 -47.06
C THR A 287 -16.26 4.74 -46.44
N PRO A 288 -15.50 3.92 -47.21
CA PRO A 288 -14.35 3.21 -46.67
C PRO A 288 -13.18 4.17 -46.40
N PRO A 289 -12.64 4.23 -45.18
CA PRO A 289 -11.48 5.06 -44.88
C PRO A 289 -10.21 4.50 -45.54
N PRO A 290 -9.23 5.37 -45.84
CA PRO A 290 -7.93 4.93 -46.34
C PRO A 290 -7.19 4.12 -45.26
N ALA A 291 -6.34 3.17 -45.69
CA ALA A 291 -5.56 2.34 -44.76
C ALA A 291 -4.66 3.15 -43.82
N SER A 292 -4.22 4.35 -44.25
CA SER A 292 -3.46 5.31 -43.42
C SER A 292 -4.16 5.65 -42.10
N TYR A 293 -5.50 5.67 -42.09
CA TYR A 293 -6.31 6.01 -40.95
C TYR A 293 -6.16 5.03 -39.77
N ILE A 294 -6.06 3.73 -40.04
CA ILE A 294 -5.85 2.74 -38.98
C ILE A 294 -4.45 2.85 -38.36
N PHE A 295 -3.43 3.25 -39.14
CA PHE A 295 -2.08 3.40 -38.60
C PHE A 295 -1.99 4.51 -37.55
N GLU A 296 -2.83 5.55 -37.64
CA GLU A 296 -2.92 6.58 -36.59
C GLU A 296 -3.48 6.04 -35.27
N LEU A 297 -4.32 5.00 -35.34
CA LEU A 297 -4.88 4.31 -34.17
C LEU A 297 -3.92 3.26 -33.60
N MET A 298 -3.01 2.73 -34.44
CA MET A 298 -2.03 1.71 -34.08
C MET A 298 -0.72 2.27 -33.52
N GLN A 299 -0.79 3.34 -32.72
CA GLN A 299 0.39 3.92 -32.09
C GLN A 299 0.88 3.05 -30.92
N GLU A 300 2.19 2.92 -30.75
CA GLU A 300 2.79 2.05 -29.72
C GLU A 300 2.31 2.42 -28.30
N ARG A 301 1.97 3.70 -28.05
CA ARG A 301 1.40 4.18 -26.78
C ARG A 301 0.04 3.58 -26.43
N PHE A 302 -0.70 3.06 -27.40
CA PHE A 302 -2.00 2.40 -27.21
C PHE A 302 -1.90 0.88 -27.25
N LYS A 303 -0.70 0.33 -27.51
CA LYS A 303 -0.51 -1.09 -27.72
C LYS A 303 -0.50 -1.85 -26.40
N VAL A 304 -1.36 -2.85 -26.31
CA VAL A 304 -1.43 -3.83 -25.24
C VAL A 304 -1.23 -5.20 -25.89
N SER A 305 0.02 -5.69 -25.86
CA SER A 305 0.42 -6.93 -26.53
C SER A 305 0.16 -6.88 -28.05
N ASN A 306 -0.83 -7.62 -28.55
CA ASN A 306 -1.21 -7.69 -29.97
C ASN A 306 -2.49 -6.89 -30.31
N SER A 307 -3.04 -6.13 -29.35
CA SER A 307 -4.23 -5.29 -29.52
C SER A 307 -3.93 -3.85 -29.17
N TYR A 308 -4.78 -2.91 -29.60
CA TYR A 308 -4.66 -1.49 -29.27
C TYR A 308 -5.88 -1.06 -28.46
N PHE A 309 -5.65 -0.37 -27.34
CA PHE A 309 -6.70 0.21 -26.49
C PHE A 309 -6.54 1.72 -26.46
N ILE A 310 -7.55 2.43 -26.96
CA ILE A 310 -7.57 3.89 -27.03
C ILE A 310 -8.56 4.38 -25.98
N PRO A 311 -8.11 5.09 -24.93
CA PRO A 311 -9.00 5.66 -23.94
C PRO A 311 -9.80 6.83 -24.52
N GLU A 312 -10.97 7.07 -23.92
CA GLU A 312 -11.84 8.19 -24.26
C GLU A 312 -11.05 9.52 -24.24
N ASN A 313 -11.24 10.37 -25.25
CA ASN A 313 -10.55 11.66 -25.45
C ASN A 313 -9.05 11.61 -25.81
N ALA A 314 -8.45 10.44 -26.05
CA ALA A 314 -7.04 10.36 -26.42
C ALA A 314 -6.73 10.81 -27.86
N ILE A 315 -7.72 10.71 -28.75
CA ILE A 315 -7.62 11.06 -30.18
C ILE A 315 -8.96 11.69 -30.60
N GLN A 316 -8.91 12.81 -31.33
CA GLN A 316 -10.08 13.34 -32.02
C GLN A 316 -10.15 12.71 -33.41
N LEU A 317 -11.22 11.95 -33.66
CA LEU A 317 -11.41 11.29 -34.94
C LEU A 317 -12.27 12.17 -35.87
N PRO A 318 -12.00 12.20 -37.19
CA PRO A 318 -12.83 12.91 -38.16
C PRO A 318 -14.27 12.40 -38.12
N VAL A 319 -15.23 13.33 -38.06
CA VAL A 319 -16.68 13.03 -37.92
C VAL A 319 -17.18 12.12 -39.04
N GLU A 320 -16.60 12.24 -40.23
CA GLU A 320 -16.96 11.51 -41.45
C GLU A 320 -16.84 9.97 -41.32
N TYR A 321 -16.07 9.46 -40.35
CA TYR A 321 -15.82 8.03 -40.17
C TYR A 321 -16.32 7.44 -38.83
N VAL A 322 -16.93 8.26 -37.96
CA VAL A 322 -17.12 7.91 -36.53
C VAL A 322 -18.51 8.19 -35.97
N SER A 323 -19.31 9.06 -36.59
CA SER A 323 -20.72 9.28 -36.22
C SER A 323 -21.63 8.68 -37.25
#